data_AF-A0A7C4XV86-F1
#
_entry.id   AF-A0A7C4XV86-F1
#
_cell.length_a   1.000
_cell.length_b   1.000
_cell.length_c   1.000
_cell.angle_alpha   90.00
_cell.angle_beta   90.00
_cell.angle_gamma   90.00
#
_symmetry.space_group_name_H-M   'P 1'
#
loop_
_entity.id
_entity.type
_entity.pdbx_description
1 polymer ?
#
loop_
_entity_poly.entity_id
_entity_poly.type
_entity_poly.pdbx_seq_one_letter_code
_entity_poly.pdbx_strand_id
1 'polypeptide(L)'
;MDGDVRRLIEEKDKKIEELQAKIRELEKKLRYYEIREIYREIVPDELLQKLMDLPPEMMLIEIGKYLREKTVERARLDAERVQREKEELSKSVENIKTAEAKLSGVRARVGVDLNFTQRYDFSGSDVVFLGEDLMKTLGASEGDYIVVQKDGSVNLRVLPYTKSGFIVLPTWVREKIGAKVNDYVEVIKR
;
A
#
# COMPACT_ATOMS: atom_id res chain seq x y z
N MET A 1 55.28 43.95 56.94
CA MET A 1 54.27 44.37 55.95
C MET A 1 53.40 45.42 56.62
N ASP A 2 53.36 46.64 56.09
CA ASP A 2 52.54 47.74 56.62
C ASP A 2 51.06 47.35 56.64
N GLY A 3 50.37 47.69 57.74
CA GLY A 3 48.97 47.34 57.97
C GLY A 3 48.02 47.85 56.88
N ASP A 4 48.38 48.95 56.23
CA ASP A 4 47.60 49.53 55.13
C ASP A 4 47.69 48.70 53.84
N VAL A 5 48.85 48.08 53.56
CA VAL A 5 49.02 47.18 52.41
C VAL A 5 48.18 45.92 52.57
N ARG A 6 48.04 45.42 53.81
CA ARG A 6 47.26 44.20 54.10
C ARG A 6 45.76 44.41 53.92
N ARG A 7 45.22 45.55 54.39
CA ARG A 7 43.81 45.94 54.17
C ARG A 7 43.49 46.10 52.68
N LEU A 8 44.41 46.68 51.91
CA LEU A 8 44.22 46.89 50.47
C LEU A 8 44.20 45.57 49.69
N ILE A 9 44.90 44.54 50.16
CA ILE A 9 44.86 43.19 49.58
C ILE A 9 43.53 42.52 49.89
N GLU A 10 43.08 42.55 51.15
CA GLU A 10 41.79 41.96 51.56
C GLU A 10 40.59 42.59 50.83
N GLU A 11 40.58 43.91 50.63
CA GLU A 11 39.55 44.59 49.83
C GLU A 11 39.56 44.17 48.36
N LYS A 12 40.74 43.96 47.78
CA LYS A 12 40.87 43.48 46.40
C LYS A 12 40.42 42.03 46.26
N ASP A 13 40.78 41.16 47.20
CA ASP A 13 40.38 39.75 47.18
C ASP A 13 38.86 39.61 47.27
N LYS A 14 38.21 40.37 48.17
CA LYS A 14 36.75 40.40 48.27
C LYS A 14 36.10 40.86 46.96
N LYS A 15 36.68 41.85 46.31
CA LYS A 15 36.18 42.36 45.02
C LYS A 15 36.39 41.36 43.87
N ILE A 16 37.46 40.59 43.91
CA ILE A 16 37.70 39.48 42.97
C ILE A 16 36.63 38.40 43.15
N GLU A 17 36.31 38.01 44.39
CA GLU A 17 35.25 37.02 44.65
C GLU A 17 33.88 37.49 44.18
N GLU A 18 33.51 38.75 44.44
CA GLU A 18 32.26 39.35 43.96
C GLU A 18 32.18 39.35 42.42
N LEU A 19 33.27 39.74 41.75
CA LEU A 19 33.33 39.74 40.28
C LEU A 19 33.27 38.32 39.71
N GLN A 20 33.96 37.35 40.33
CA GLN A 20 33.88 35.94 39.91
C GLN A 20 32.49 35.36 40.09
N ALA A 21 31.79 35.69 41.19
CA ALA A 21 30.40 35.26 41.39
C ALA A 21 29.48 35.84 40.30
N LYS A 22 29.66 37.12 39.97
CA LYS A 22 28.89 37.81 38.92
C LYS A 22 29.14 37.25 37.53
N ILE A 23 30.39 36.88 37.22
CA ILE A 23 30.75 36.19 35.97
C ILE A 23 30.00 34.86 35.88
N ARG A 24 30.04 34.03 36.92
CA ARG A 24 29.33 32.73 36.93
C ARG A 24 27.82 32.88 36.77
N GLU A 25 27.23 33.93 37.36
CA GLU A 25 25.81 34.21 37.21
C GLU A 25 25.47 34.62 35.76
N LEU A 26 26.27 35.49 35.16
CA LEU A 26 26.10 35.93 33.78
C LEU A 26 26.31 34.78 32.78
N GLU A 27 27.29 33.91 33.00
CA GLU A 27 27.52 32.71 32.18
C GLU A 27 26.31 31.76 32.21
N LYS A 28 25.69 31.57 33.38
CA LYS A 28 24.45 30.77 33.49
C LYS A 28 23.30 31.39 32.71
N LYS A 29 23.12 32.72 32.80
CA LYS A 29 22.10 33.44 32.03
C LYS A 29 22.36 33.37 30.53
N LEU A 30 23.62 33.48 30.10
CA LEU A 30 24.00 33.38 28.69
C LEU A 30 23.65 31.99 28.14
N ARG A 31 24.09 30.92 28.80
CA ARG A 31 23.75 29.54 28.40
C ARG A 31 22.25 29.31 28.31
N TYR A 32 21.51 29.89 29.26
CA TYR A 32 20.06 29.84 29.27
C TYR A 32 19.44 30.48 28.01
N TYR A 33 19.91 31.66 27.60
CA TYR A 33 19.42 32.31 26.37
C TYR A 33 19.84 31.57 25.10
N GLU A 34 21.06 31.02 25.06
CA GLU A 34 21.54 30.21 23.94
C GLU A 34 20.66 28.97 23.72
N ILE A 35 20.34 28.23 24.79
CA ILE A 35 19.44 27.07 24.72
C ILE A 35 18.07 27.50 24.21
N ARG A 36 17.53 28.60 24.75
CA ARG A 36 16.21 29.10 24.33
C ARG A 36 16.20 29.44 22.84
N GLU A 37 17.22 30.11 22.32
CA GLU A 37 17.28 30.47 20.90
C GLU A 37 17.36 29.24 20.00
N ILE A 38 18.29 28.32 20.30
CA ILE A 38 18.53 27.13 19.47
C ILE A 38 17.27 26.27 19.33
N TYR A 39 16.50 26.13 20.41
CA TYR A 39 15.37 25.21 20.44
C TYR A 39 14.00 25.86 20.21
N ARG A 40 13.93 27.19 20.05
CA ARG A 40 12.67 27.94 19.90
C ARG A 40 11.79 27.45 18.75
N GLU A 41 12.40 27.09 17.63
CA GLU A 41 11.67 26.63 16.44
C GLU A 41 11.32 25.14 16.48
N ILE A 42 11.93 24.39 17.39
CA ILE A 42 11.85 22.93 17.45
C ILE A 42 10.91 22.48 18.59
N VAL A 43 10.96 23.18 19.71
CA VAL A 43 10.22 22.88 20.93
C VAL A 43 9.14 23.94 21.14
N PRO A 44 7.89 23.56 21.48
CA PRO A 44 6.83 24.53 21.74
C PRO A 44 7.20 25.56 22.81
N ASP A 45 6.83 26.83 22.58
CA ASP A 45 7.14 27.94 23.49
C ASP A 45 6.66 27.67 24.94
N GLU A 46 5.50 27.03 25.12
CA GLU A 46 4.98 26.65 26.44
C GLU A 46 5.88 25.67 27.19
N LEU A 47 6.46 24.70 26.46
CA LEU A 47 7.37 23.72 27.05
C LEU A 47 8.72 24.37 27.34
N LEU A 48 9.24 25.17 26.39
CA LEU A 48 10.47 25.93 26.62
C LEU A 48 10.35 26.83 27.85
N GLN A 49 9.23 27.53 28.02
CA GLN A 49 8.96 28.37 29.21
C GLN A 49 9.04 27.59 30.51
N LYS A 50 8.40 26.40 30.58
CA LYS A 50 8.47 25.53 31.77
C LYS A 50 9.88 25.03 32.07
N LEU A 51 10.68 24.82 31.02
CA LEU A 51 12.07 24.40 31.17
C LEU A 51 12.96 25.55 31.63
N MET A 52 12.56 26.82 31.49
CA MET A 52 13.38 27.97 31.87
C MET A 52 13.69 28.04 33.37
N ASP A 53 12.87 27.40 34.20
CA ASP A 53 13.06 27.34 35.66
C ASP A 53 14.14 26.32 36.07
N LEU A 54 14.63 25.52 35.13
CA LEU A 54 15.63 24.48 35.37
C LEU A 54 17.06 24.98 35.08
N PRO A 55 18.08 24.37 35.71
CA PRO A 55 19.46 24.56 35.30
C PRO A 55 19.67 24.22 33.81
N PRO A 56 20.54 24.93 33.08
CA PRO A 56 20.81 24.70 31.66
C PRO A 56 21.07 23.24 31.28
N GLU A 57 21.80 22.51 32.13
CA GLU A 57 22.10 21.10 31.92
C GLU A 57 20.84 20.22 31.95
N MET A 58 19.92 20.50 32.87
CA MET A 58 18.64 19.79 32.99
C MET A 58 17.69 20.17 31.85
N MET A 59 17.71 21.43 31.39
CA MET A 59 16.95 21.87 30.21
C MET A 59 17.31 21.03 28.98
N LEU A 60 18.61 20.86 28.70
CA LEU A 60 19.07 20.08 27.55
C LEU A 60 18.63 18.61 27.62
N ILE A 61 18.64 18.02 28.82
CA ILE A 61 18.20 16.64 29.04
C ILE A 61 16.71 16.48 28.72
N GLU A 62 15.86 17.37 29.25
CA GLU A 62 14.42 17.32 29.03
C GLU A 62 14.04 17.63 27.57
N ILE A 63 14.70 18.60 26.93
CA ILE A 63 14.55 18.86 25.50
C ILE A 63 14.93 17.60 24.70
N GLY A 64 16.07 16.96 25.03
CA GLY A 64 16.50 15.74 24.37
C GLY A 64 15.51 14.58 24.53
N LYS A 65 14.87 14.46 25.68
CA LYS A 65 13.81 13.47 25.92
C LYS A 65 12.57 13.75 25.06
N TYR A 66 12.10 14.98 25.04
CA TYR A 66 10.97 15.41 24.21
C TYR A 66 11.19 15.10 22.73
N LEU A 67 12.37 15.42 22.20
CA LEU A 67 12.69 15.19 20.79
C LEU A 67 12.71 13.70 20.42
N ARG A 68 13.22 12.84 21.32
CA ARG A 68 13.18 11.38 21.13
C ARG A 68 11.75 10.85 21.11
N GLU A 69 10.92 11.25 22.06
CA GLU A 69 9.51 10.85 22.13
C GLU A 69 8.75 11.27 20.86
N LYS A 70 8.93 12.50 20.40
CA LYS A 70 8.35 12.99 19.13
C LYS A 70 8.78 12.17 17.91
N THR A 71 10.04 11.72 17.88
CA THR A 71 10.58 10.93 16.77
C THR A 71 9.97 9.52 16.76
N VAL A 72 9.85 8.90 17.94
CA VAL A 72 9.21 7.59 18.10
C VAL A 72 7.73 7.65 17.71
N GLU A 73 7.02 8.70 18.14
CA GLU A 73 5.60 8.87 17.81
C GLU A 73 5.39 9.03 16.30
N ARG A 74 6.24 9.82 15.62
CA ARG A 74 6.20 9.94 14.15
C ARG A 74 6.46 8.60 13.47
N ALA A 75 7.49 7.87 13.90
CA ALA A 75 7.81 6.56 13.31
C ALA A 75 6.65 5.56 13.49
N ARG A 76 5.95 5.61 14.63
CA ARG A 76 4.76 4.79 14.87
C ARG A 76 3.62 5.15 13.94
N LEU A 77 3.29 6.44 13.79
CA LEU A 77 2.23 6.91 12.90
C LEU A 77 2.52 6.53 11.44
N ASP A 78 3.77 6.65 11.01
CA ASP A 78 4.21 6.26 9.66
C ASP A 78 4.07 4.75 9.46
N ALA A 79 4.45 3.92 10.45
CA ALA A 79 4.28 2.48 10.39
C ALA A 79 2.80 2.06 10.30
N GLU A 80 1.92 2.70 11.08
CA GLU A 80 0.47 2.48 11.03
C GLU A 80 -0.14 2.89 9.69
N ARG A 81 0.41 3.94 9.05
CA ARG A 81 0.01 4.36 7.70
C ARG A 81 0.44 3.36 6.64
N VAL A 82 1.70 2.94 6.65
CA VAL A 82 2.23 1.94 5.71
C VAL A 82 1.46 0.62 5.81
N GLN A 83 1.10 0.20 7.03
CA GLN A 83 0.31 -1.00 7.23
C GLN A 83 -1.10 -0.88 6.61
N ARG A 84 -1.77 0.26 6.78
CA ARG A 84 -3.08 0.52 6.16
C ARG A 84 -3.00 0.52 4.63
N GLU A 85 -2.03 1.23 4.06
CA GLU A 85 -1.81 1.28 2.61
C GLU A 85 -1.52 -0.12 2.03
N LYS A 86 -0.76 -0.95 2.76
CA LYS A 86 -0.50 -2.35 2.38
C LYS A 86 -1.78 -3.20 2.36
N GLU A 87 -2.67 -3.04 3.33
CA GLU A 87 -3.94 -3.77 3.39
C GLU A 87 -4.89 -3.36 2.25
N GLU A 88 -4.98 -2.06 1.95
CA GLU A 88 -5.75 -1.55 0.80
C GLU A 88 -5.20 -2.04 -0.53
N LEU A 89 -3.88 -2.05 -0.69
CA LEU A 89 -3.23 -2.57 -1.88
C LEU A 89 -3.48 -4.07 -2.02
N SER A 90 -3.41 -4.84 -0.94
CA SER A 90 -3.70 -6.28 -0.96
C SER A 90 -5.11 -6.58 -1.44
N LYS A 91 -6.12 -5.83 -0.94
CA LYS A 91 -7.51 -5.94 -1.40
C LYS A 91 -7.64 -5.59 -2.88
N SER A 92 -6.96 -4.53 -3.31
CA SER A 92 -6.98 -4.10 -4.72
C SER A 92 -6.36 -5.15 -5.64
N VAL A 93 -5.26 -5.78 -5.25
CA VAL A 93 -4.63 -6.88 -6.00
C VAL A 93 -5.55 -8.10 -6.10
N GLU A 94 -6.26 -8.44 -5.03
CA GLU A 94 -7.23 -9.54 -5.04
C GLU A 94 -8.43 -9.23 -5.97
N ASN A 95 -8.93 -8.00 -5.94
CA ASN A 95 -9.97 -7.53 -6.86
C ASN A 95 -9.49 -7.56 -8.33
N ILE A 96 -8.24 -7.17 -8.59
CA ILE A 96 -7.66 -7.25 -9.94
C ILE A 96 -7.54 -8.70 -10.38
N LYS A 97 -7.02 -9.61 -9.55
CA LYS A 97 -6.91 -11.04 -9.88
C LYS A 97 -8.27 -11.66 -10.19
N THR A 98 -9.31 -11.32 -9.40
CA THR A 98 -10.67 -11.80 -9.66
C THR A 98 -11.27 -11.19 -10.92
N ALA A 99 -10.97 -9.93 -11.24
CA ALA A 99 -11.35 -9.30 -12.49
C ALA A 99 -10.60 -9.90 -13.70
N GLU A 100 -9.30 -10.15 -13.59
CA GLU A 100 -8.48 -10.82 -14.61
C GLU A 100 -8.97 -12.25 -14.86
N ALA A 101 -9.35 -13.00 -13.81
CA ALA A 101 -9.94 -14.32 -13.96
C ALA A 101 -11.30 -14.27 -14.67
N LYS A 102 -12.06 -13.19 -14.50
CA LYS A 102 -13.33 -12.97 -15.21
C LYS A 102 -13.12 -12.47 -16.65
N LEU A 103 -12.02 -11.77 -16.92
CA LEU A 103 -11.72 -11.17 -18.22
C LEU A 103 -10.88 -12.06 -19.13
N SER A 104 -10.14 -13.03 -18.59
CA SER A 104 -9.33 -13.94 -19.41
C SER A 104 -10.22 -14.99 -20.06
N GLY A 105 -10.61 -14.71 -21.31
CA GLY A 105 -11.20 -15.72 -22.17
C GLY A 105 -10.26 -16.92 -22.30
N VAL A 106 -10.80 -18.13 -22.22
CA VAL A 106 -10.02 -19.34 -22.40
C VAL A 106 -10.03 -19.71 -23.87
N ARG A 107 -8.84 -20.01 -24.42
CA ARG A 107 -8.72 -20.52 -25.79
C ARG A 107 -9.17 -21.98 -25.85
N ALA A 108 -10.21 -22.24 -26.64
CA ALA A 108 -10.74 -23.57 -26.91
C ALA A 108 -10.50 -23.95 -28.37
N ARG A 109 -10.19 -25.22 -28.64
CA ARG A 109 -10.08 -25.73 -30.01
C ARG A 109 -11.47 -26.16 -30.51
N VAL A 110 -11.85 -25.74 -31.72
CA VAL A 110 -13.12 -26.11 -32.32
C VAL A 110 -13.11 -27.59 -32.72
N GLY A 111 -13.99 -28.37 -32.09
CA GLY A 111 -14.20 -29.78 -32.35
C GLY A 111 -15.41 -30.04 -33.24
N VAL A 112 -15.59 -31.33 -33.57
CA VAL A 112 -16.80 -31.86 -34.20
C VAL A 112 -17.21 -33.09 -33.39
N ASP A 113 -18.49 -33.16 -33.06
CA ASP A 113 -19.09 -34.32 -32.42
C ASP A 113 -20.34 -34.73 -33.18
N LEU A 114 -20.42 -35.99 -33.62
CA LEU A 114 -21.52 -36.45 -34.46
C LEU A 114 -22.87 -36.40 -33.71
N ASN A 115 -22.87 -36.72 -32.41
CA ASN A 115 -24.09 -36.68 -31.60
C ASN A 115 -24.57 -35.24 -31.41
N PHE A 116 -23.63 -34.30 -31.21
CA PHE A 116 -23.95 -32.88 -31.21
C PHE A 116 -24.55 -32.46 -32.55
N THR A 117 -23.89 -32.82 -33.67
CA THR A 117 -24.35 -32.38 -35.00
C THR A 117 -25.74 -32.89 -35.35
N GLN A 118 -26.10 -34.10 -34.90
CA GLN A 118 -27.43 -34.65 -35.15
C GLN A 118 -28.53 -34.01 -34.31
N ARG A 119 -28.20 -33.52 -33.10
CA ARG A 119 -29.19 -33.06 -32.12
C ARG A 119 -29.30 -31.55 -32.00
N TYR A 120 -28.19 -30.82 -32.19
CA TYR A 120 -28.06 -29.42 -31.82
C TYR A 120 -27.45 -28.55 -32.93
N ASP A 121 -27.02 -29.13 -34.06
CA ASP A 121 -26.46 -28.37 -35.18
C ASP A 121 -27.52 -27.98 -36.20
N PHE A 122 -28.29 -26.95 -35.83
CA PHE A 122 -29.28 -26.32 -36.70
C PHE A 122 -29.27 -24.80 -36.49
N SER A 123 -29.77 -24.06 -37.47
CA SER A 123 -29.84 -22.60 -37.41
C SER A 123 -30.68 -22.14 -36.21
N GLY A 124 -30.11 -21.25 -35.39
CA GLY A 124 -30.78 -20.72 -34.20
C GLY A 124 -30.61 -21.57 -32.93
N SER A 125 -29.93 -22.71 -33.01
CA SER A 125 -29.49 -23.44 -31.81
C SER A 125 -28.56 -22.56 -30.98
N ASP A 126 -28.94 -22.32 -29.72
CA ASP A 126 -28.18 -21.53 -28.76
C ASP A 126 -27.25 -22.39 -27.91
N VAL A 127 -27.04 -23.66 -28.25
CA VAL A 127 -26.31 -24.63 -27.42
C VAL A 127 -24.90 -24.87 -27.95
N VAL A 128 -23.94 -25.04 -27.02
CA VAL A 128 -22.55 -25.39 -27.31
C VAL A 128 -22.06 -26.45 -26.33
N PHE A 129 -21.23 -27.38 -26.81
CA PHE A 129 -20.57 -28.35 -25.93
C PHE A 129 -19.18 -27.84 -25.58
N LEU A 130 -18.89 -27.66 -24.29
CA LEU A 130 -17.62 -27.14 -23.79
C LEU A 130 -16.89 -28.20 -22.94
N GLY A 131 -15.60 -28.40 -23.20
CA GLY A 131 -14.77 -29.33 -22.41
C GLY A 131 -14.86 -29.05 -20.91
N GLU A 132 -15.02 -30.09 -20.09
CA GLU A 132 -15.15 -29.94 -18.64
C GLU A 132 -13.96 -29.23 -17.97
N ASP A 133 -12.77 -29.34 -18.53
CA ASP A 133 -11.58 -28.62 -18.10
C ASP A 133 -11.73 -27.12 -18.35
N LEU A 134 -12.20 -26.73 -19.53
CA LEU A 134 -12.47 -25.35 -19.90
C LEU A 134 -13.59 -24.76 -19.05
N MET A 135 -14.64 -25.55 -18.78
CA MET A 135 -15.71 -25.18 -17.85
C MET A 135 -15.16 -24.89 -16.45
N LYS A 136 -14.28 -25.76 -15.92
CA LYS A 136 -13.62 -25.54 -14.63
C LYS A 136 -12.75 -24.29 -14.62
N THR A 137 -11.96 -24.05 -15.68
CA THR A 137 -11.11 -22.87 -15.81
C THR A 137 -11.92 -21.57 -15.88
N LEU A 138 -13.02 -21.58 -16.65
CA LEU A 138 -13.93 -20.44 -16.78
C LEU A 138 -14.87 -20.28 -15.58
N GLY A 139 -14.90 -21.27 -14.67
CA GLY A 139 -15.90 -21.35 -13.60
C GLY A 139 -17.34 -21.43 -14.13
N ALA A 140 -17.56 -22.00 -15.31
CA ALA A 140 -18.86 -22.16 -15.95
C ALA A 140 -19.51 -23.50 -15.58
N SER A 141 -20.84 -23.50 -15.41
CA SER A 141 -21.65 -24.69 -15.13
C SER A 141 -22.51 -25.08 -16.33
N GLU A 142 -23.06 -26.30 -16.34
CA GLU A 142 -24.07 -26.68 -17.34
C GLU A 142 -25.26 -25.72 -17.28
N GLY A 143 -25.69 -25.21 -18.43
CA GLY A 143 -26.76 -24.22 -18.55
C GLY A 143 -26.33 -22.76 -18.45
N ASP A 144 -25.09 -22.47 -18.05
CA ASP A 144 -24.54 -21.10 -18.09
C ASP A 144 -24.40 -20.62 -19.54
N TYR A 145 -24.38 -19.29 -19.73
CA TYR A 145 -24.09 -18.68 -21.02
C TYR A 145 -22.61 -18.26 -21.11
N ILE A 146 -22.00 -18.56 -22.25
CA ILE A 146 -20.66 -18.13 -22.61
C ILE A 146 -20.70 -17.30 -23.90
N VAL A 147 -19.71 -16.44 -24.07
CA VAL A 147 -19.45 -15.73 -25.31
C VAL A 147 -18.31 -16.44 -26.03
N VAL A 148 -18.56 -16.90 -27.25
CA VAL A 148 -17.54 -17.48 -28.13
C VAL A 148 -17.14 -16.44 -29.16
N GLN A 149 -15.84 -16.17 -29.26
CA GLN A 149 -15.28 -15.10 -30.09
C GLN A 149 -14.14 -15.59 -30.99
N LYS A 150 -14.16 -15.11 -32.24
CA LYS A 150 -13.02 -15.19 -33.17
C LYS A 150 -13.01 -13.95 -34.07
N ASP A 151 -13.68 -13.99 -35.22
CA ASP A 151 -13.88 -12.82 -36.09
C ASP A 151 -15.20 -12.08 -35.79
N GLY A 152 -16.06 -12.72 -34.99
CA GLY A 152 -17.29 -12.18 -34.43
C GLY A 152 -17.59 -12.82 -33.08
N SER A 153 -18.71 -12.43 -32.46
CA SER A 153 -19.11 -12.94 -31.14
C SER A 153 -20.51 -13.53 -31.14
N VAL A 154 -20.69 -14.64 -30.43
CA VAL A 154 -21.98 -15.31 -30.23
C VAL A 154 -22.12 -15.77 -28.79
N ASN A 155 -23.30 -15.56 -28.21
CA ASN A 155 -23.64 -16.06 -26.89
C ASN A 155 -24.31 -17.43 -27.02
N LEU A 156 -23.81 -18.42 -26.30
CA LEU A 156 -24.31 -19.79 -26.34
C LEU A 156 -24.40 -20.36 -24.92
N ARG A 157 -25.41 -21.20 -24.70
CA ARG A 157 -25.65 -21.97 -23.50
C ARG A 157 -24.78 -23.24 -23.49
N VAL A 158 -24.10 -23.48 -22.38
CA VAL A 158 -23.12 -24.55 -22.23
C VAL A 158 -23.78 -25.88 -21.89
N LEU A 159 -23.33 -26.94 -22.56
CA LEU A 159 -23.45 -28.33 -22.13
C LEU A 159 -22.05 -28.94 -21.95
N PRO A 160 -21.88 -29.84 -20.98
CA PRO A 160 -20.58 -30.45 -20.71
C PRO A 160 -20.13 -31.36 -21.84
N TYR A 161 -18.82 -31.33 -22.14
CA TYR A 161 -18.18 -32.18 -23.12
C TYR A 161 -17.02 -32.95 -22.52
N THR A 162 -16.97 -34.26 -22.81
CA THR A 162 -15.97 -35.16 -22.23
C THR A 162 -14.57 -34.92 -22.76
N LYS A 163 -14.42 -34.32 -23.94
CA LYS A 163 -13.11 -34.07 -24.55
C LYS A 163 -12.52 -32.75 -24.05
N SER A 164 -11.41 -32.86 -23.33
CA SER A 164 -10.74 -31.70 -22.75
C SER A 164 -10.18 -30.75 -23.82
N GLY A 165 -10.26 -29.44 -23.57
CA GLY A 165 -9.71 -28.39 -24.43
C GLY A 165 -10.49 -28.12 -25.72
N PHE A 166 -11.65 -28.76 -25.92
CA PHE A 166 -12.48 -28.59 -27.10
C PHE A 166 -13.78 -27.84 -26.84
N ILE A 167 -14.26 -27.18 -27.88
CA ILE A 167 -15.59 -26.60 -27.95
C ILE A 167 -16.28 -27.07 -29.24
N VAL A 168 -17.50 -27.58 -29.17
CA VAL A 168 -18.27 -28.00 -30.34
C VAL A 168 -19.42 -27.03 -30.56
N LEU A 169 -19.33 -26.29 -31.67
CA LEU A 169 -20.23 -25.20 -32.03
C LEU A 169 -21.20 -25.63 -33.13
N PRO A 170 -22.43 -25.08 -33.17
CA PRO A 170 -23.29 -25.19 -34.33
C PRO A 170 -22.61 -24.61 -35.59
N THR A 171 -22.96 -25.15 -36.75
CA THR A 171 -22.45 -24.75 -38.05
C THR A 171 -22.74 -23.28 -38.33
N TRP A 172 -23.93 -22.78 -38.03
CA TRP A 172 -24.26 -21.37 -38.18
C TRP A 172 -23.37 -20.45 -37.33
N VAL A 173 -22.97 -20.91 -36.13
CA VAL A 173 -22.06 -20.15 -35.26
C VAL A 173 -20.67 -20.13 -35.89
N ARG A 174 -20.16 -21.29 -36.32
CA ARG A 174 -18.86 -21.41 -36.98
C ARG A 174 -18.76 -20.50 -38.20
N GLU A 175 -19.80 -20.47 -39.03
CA GLU A 175 -19.90 -19.56 -40.18
C GLU A 175 -19.91 -18.09 -39.74
N LYS A 176 -20.72 -17.74 -38.74
CA LYS A 176 -20.84 -16.37 -38.24
C LYS A 176 -19.54 -15.82 -37.63
N ILE A 177 -18.77 -16.65 -36.93
CA ILE A 177 -17.51 -16.24 -36.30
C ILE A 177 -16.27 -16.56 -37.15
N GLY A 178 -16.45 -17.10 -38.36
CA GLY A 178 -15.34 -17.46 -39.25
C GLY A 178 -14.46 -18.61 -38.74
N ALA A 179 -14.97 -19.49 -37.88
CA ALA A 179 -14.20 -20.59 -37.30
C ALA A 179 -14.30 -21.89 -38.10
N LYS A 180 -13.17 -22.53 -38.38
CA LYS A 180 -13.07 -23.87 -38.98
C LYS A 180 -12.83 -24.93 -37.90
N VAL A 181 -13.03 -26.19 -38.26
CA VAL A 181 -12.65 -27.31 -37.39
C VAL A 181 -11.14 -27.26 -37.12
N ASN A 182 -10.76 -27.46 -35.86
CA ASN A 182 -9.41 -27.32 -35.31
C ASN A 182 -8.86 -25.89 -35.15
N ASP A 183 -9.64 -24.86 -35.50
CA ASP A 183 -9.28 -23.48 -35.15
C ASP A 183 -9.35 -23.25 -33.65
N TYR A 184 -8.73 -22.17 -33.18
CA TYR A 184 -8.90 -21.68 -31.82
C TYR A 184 -9.92 -20.55 -31.79
N VAL A 185 -10.80 -20.60 -30.78
CA VAL A 185 -11.75 -19.54 -30.44
C VAL A 185 -11.52 -19.15 -29.00
N GLU A 186 -11.82 -17.89 -28.68
CA GLU A 186 -11.81 -17.39 -27.31
C GLU A 186 -13.18 -17.59 -26.68
N VAL A 187 -13.22 -18.11 -25.46
CA VAL A 187 -14.44 -18.42 -24.73
C VAL A 187 -14.44 -17.63 -23.44
N ILE A 188 -15.45 -16.77 -23.25
CA ILE A 188 -15.55 -15.89 -22.09
C ILE A 188 -16.83 -16.24 -21.34
N LYS A 189 -16.76 -16.38 -20.02
CA LYS A 189 -17.97 -16.56 -19.21
C LYS A 189 -18.76 -15.25 -19.16
N ARG A 190 -20.07 -15.32 -19.42
CA ARG A 190 -20.97 -14.16 -19.32
C ARG A 190 -21.61 -14.04 -17.94
#